data_AF-A0A2E3J8I0-F1
#
_entry.id   AF-A0A2E3J8I0-F1
#
_cell.length_a   1.000
_cell.length_b   1.000
_cell.length_c   1.000
_cell.angle_alpha   90.00
_cell.angle_beta   90.00
_cell.angle_gamma   90.00
#
_symmetry.space_group_name_H-M   'P 1'
#
loop_
_entity.id
_entity.type
_entity.pdbx_description
1 polymer ?
#
loop_
_entity_poly.entity_id
_entity_poly.type
_entity_poly.pdbx_seq_one_letter_code
_entity_poly.pdbx_strand_id
1 'polypeptide(L)'
;MKTGMIENWAGNPVEIGPIYPFVGYEVHLFLICFALWVVYTIWQMKFEAAKYSEEVEALSAGDQLEKTIENNRENRRSIVKETNL
;
A
#
# COMPACT_ATOMS: atom_id res chain seq x y z
N MET A 1 38.09 3.95 -33.93
CA MET A 1 37.31 3.10 -33.01
C MET A 1 35.83 3.36 -33.32
N LYS A 2 35.13 2.41 -33.95
CA LYS A 2 33.69 2.48 -34.19
C LYS A 2 32.99 1.98 -32.92
N THR A 3 32.08 2.76 -32.36
CA THR A 3 31.32 2.42 -31.14
C THR A 3 30.00 1.70 -31.43
N GLY A 4 29.66 1.43 -32.70
CA GLY A 4 28.40 0.81 -33.09
C GLY A 4 28.57 -0.66 -33.45
N MET A 5 27.80 -1.54 -32.80
CA MET A 5 27.61 -2.95 -33.20
C MET A 5 26.89 -3.09 -34.56
N ILE A 6 26.28 -2.03 -35.08
CA ILE A 6 25.44 -2.05 -36.30
C ILE A 6 26.02 -1.09 -37.33
N GLU A 7 26.36 -1.62 -38.52
CA GLU A 7 26.87 -0.82 -39.64
C GLU A 7 25.76 -0.36 -40.61
N ASN A 8 24.62 -1.06 -40.64
CA ASN A 8 23.47 -0.74 -41.50
C ASN A 8 22.15 -1.22 -40.84
N TRP A 9 21.16 -0.32 -40.75
CA TRP A 9 19.83 -0.62 -40.19
C TRP A 9 18.87 -1.27 -41.18
N ALA A 10 19.26 -1.43 -42.45
CA ALA A 10 18.49 -2.16 -43.46
C ALA A 10 18.79 -3.68 -43.47
N GLY A 11 19.65 -4.17 -42.57
CA GLY A 11 19.95 -5.59 -42.40
C GLY A 11 18.80 -6.36 -41.74
N ASN A 12 18.76 -7.68 -41.92
CA ASN A 12 17.76 -8.53 -41.28
C ASN A 12 17.95 -8.51 -39.75
N PRO A 13 16.93 -8.14 -38.95
CA PRO A 13 17.03 -8.10 -37.48
C PRO A 13 17.48 -9.42 -36.84
N VAL A 14 17.23 -10.55 -37.51
CA VAL A 14 17.65 -11.88 -37.06
C VAL A 14 19.18 -12.03 -37.09
N GLU A 15 19.88 -11.35 -38.00
CA GLU A 15 21.34 -11.45 -38.19
C GLU A 15 22.12 -10.55 -37.21
N ILE A 16 21.46 -9.52 -36.67
CA ILE A 16 22.07 -8.53 -35.76
C ILE A 16 22.18 -9.08 -34.33
N GLY A 17 21.42 -10.14 -34.01
CA GLY A 17 21.40 -10.74 -32.68
C GLY A 17 20.79 -9.82 -31.61
N PRO A 18 20.82 -10.23 -30.33
CA PRO A 18 20.17 -9.50 -29.25
C PRO A 18 20.92 -8.21 -28.89
N ILE A 19 20.20 -7.09 -28.82
CA ILE A 19 20.79 -5.74 -28.59
C ILE A 19 20.72 -5.30 -27.12
N TYR A 20 20.06 -6.07 -26.24
CA TYR A 20 19.87 -5.72 -24.83
C TYR A 20 20.55 -6.74 -23.90
N PRO A 21 20.94 -6.34 -22.67
CA PRO A 21 21.59 -7.25 -21.73
C PRO A 21 20.63 -8.32 -21.19
N PHE A 22 21.19 -9.44 -20.73
CA PHE A 22 20.48 -10.56 -20.09
C PHE A 22 19.55 -11.38 -20.98
N VAL A 23 19.84 -11.43 -22.29
CA VAL A 23 19.09 -12.29 -23.22
C VAL A 23 19.27 -13.76 -22.85
N GLY A 24 18.17 -14.51 -22.86
CA GLY A 24 18.09 -15.90 -22.36
C GLY A 24 17.79 -16.02 -20.86
N TYR A 25 17.86 -14.93 -20.10
CA TYR A 25 17.53 -14.90 -18.67
C TYR A 25 16.17 -14.24 -18.37
N GLU A 26 15.40 -13.86 -19.40
CA GLU A 26 14.16 -13.11 -19.27
C GLU A 26 13.18 -13.81 -18.34
N VAL A 27 13.00 -15.13 -18.52
CA VAL A 27 12.10 -15.94 -17.68
C VAL A 27 12.61 -16.04 -16.25
N HIS A 28 13.92 -16.19 -16.05
CA HIS A 28 14.52 -16.27 -14.72
C HIS A 28 14.36 -14.95 -13.97
N LEU A 29 14.66 -13.82 -14.61
CA LEU A 29 14.50 -12.49 -14.05
C LEU A 29 13.03 -12.17 -13.78
N PHE A 30 12.13 -12.57 -14.68
CA PHE A 30 10.69 -12.44 -14.47
C PHE A 30 10.24 -13.19 -13.22
N LEU A 31 10.65 -14.45 -13.05
CA LEU A 31 10.30 -15.25 -11.88
C LEU A 31 10.84 -14.65 -10.57
N ILE A 32 12.07 -14.12 -10.59
CA ILE A 32 12.66 -13.45 -9.42
C ILE A 32 11.85 -12.20 -9.07
N CYS A 33 11.60 -11.33 -10.05
CA CYS A 33 10.81 -10.11 -9.84
C CYS A 33 9.39 -10.44 -9.36
N PHE A 34 8.76 -11.47 -9.93
CA PHE A 34 7.43 -11.92 -9.54
C PHE A 34 7.42 -12.44 -8.09
N ALA A 35 8.41 -13.26 -7.70
CA ALA A 35 8.52 -13.75 -6.32
C ALA A 35 8.70 -12.60 -5.32
N LEU A 36 9.60 -11.65 -5.63
CA LEU A 36 9.80 -10.45 -4.80
C LEU A 36 8.54 -9.61 -4.69
N TRP A 37 7.81 -9.44 -5.80
CA TRP A 37 6.56 -8.70 -5.84
C TRP A 37 5.50 -9.37 -4.94
N VAL A 38 5.30 -10.68 -5.05
CA VAL A 38 4.33 -11.41 -4.21
C VAL A 38 4.65 -11.27 -2.73
N VAL A 39 5.93 -11.43 -2.34
CA VAL A 39 6.35 -11.25 -0.94
C VAL A 39 6.08 -9.83 -0.46
N TYR A 40 6.43 -8.83 -1.27
CA TYR A 40 6.19 -7.43 -0.96
C TYR A 40 4.69 -7.12 -0.79
N THR A 41 3.85 -7.60 -1.71
CA THR A 41 2.40 -7.38 -1.65
C THR A 41 1.79 -8.01 -0.39
N ILE A 42 2.19 -9.23 -0.01
CA ILE A 42 1.72 -9.85 1.24
C ILE A 42 2.14 -9.01 2.45
N TRP A 43 3.38 -8.53 2.47
CA TRP A 43 3.85 -7.71 3.58
C TRP A 43 3.11 -6.36 3.66
N GLN A 44 2.89 -5.71 2.53
CA GLN A 44 2.17 -4.45 2.45
C GLN A 44 0.71 -4.60 2.91
N MET A 45 0.00 -5.65 2.48
CA MET A 45 -1.38 -5.91 2.94
C MET A 45 -1.45 -6.12 4.46
N LYS A 46 -0.47 -6.84 5.05
CA LYS A 46 -0.43 -7.05 6.50
C LYS A 46 -0.20 -5.74 7.26
N PHE A 47 0.68 -4.89 6.74
CA PHE A 47 0.98 -3.59 7.35
C PHE A 47 -0.23 -2.66 7.28
N GLU A 48 -0.90 -2.61 6.13
CA GLU A 48 -2.12 -1.80 5.97
C GLU A 48 -3.25 -2.29 6.86
N ALA A 49 -3.48 -3.60 6.96
CA ALA A 49 -4.50 -4.15 7.84
C ALA A 49 -4.28 -3.76 9.31
N ALA A 50 -3.03 -3.78 9.78
CA ALA A 50 -2.69 -3.36 11.14
C ALA A 50 -2.99 -1.87 11.35
N LYS A 51 -2.57 -1.02 10.41
CA LYS A 51 -2.80 0.43 10.48
C LYS A 51 -4.29 0.79 10.45
N TYR A 52 -5.07 0.18 9.55
CA TYR A 52 -6.51 0.43 9.48
C TYR A 52 -7.24 -0.02 10.75
N SER A 53 -6.79 -1.10 11.41
CA SER A 53 -7.38 -1.52 12.68
C SER A 53 -7.17 -0.48 13.80
N GLU A 54 -5.97 0.12 13.86
CA GLU A 54 -5.64 1.18 14.82
C GLU A 54 -6.46 2.45 14.55
N GLU A 55 -6.60 2.84 13.29
CA GLU A 55 -7.41 4.01 12.90
C GLU A 55 -8.89 3.80 13.24
N VAL A 56 -9.45 2.61 12.98
CA VAL A 56 -10.83 2.27 13.34
C VAL A 56 -11.03 2.31 14.86
N GLU A 57 -10.08 1.79 15.64
CA GLU A 57 -10.15 1.83 17.10
C GLU A 57 -10.11 3.28 17.60
N ALA A 58 -9.20 4.10 17.08
CA ALA A 58 -9.09 5.52 17.45
C ALA A 58 -10.35 6.32 17.14
N LEU A 59 -10.96 6.11 15.96
CA LEU A 59 -12.24 6.70 15.58
C LEU A 59 -13.36 6.25 16.51
N SER A 60 -13.44 4.95 16.80
CA SER A 60 -14.46 4.41 17.70
C SER A 60 -14.32 4.92 19.13
N ALA A 61 -13.10 5.15 19.61
CA ALA A 61 -12.83 5.73 20.92
C ALA A 61 -13.26 7.20 20.99
N GLY A 62 -13.06 7.96 19.91
CA GLY A 62 -13.57 9.33 19.79
C GLY A 62 -15.10 9.40 19.88
N ASP A 63 -15.79 8.55 19.11
CA ASP A 63 -17.26 8.45 19.12
C ASP A 63 -17.80 8.04 20.50
N GLN A 64 -17.12 7.12 21.19
CA GLN A 64 -17.51 6.70 22.54
C GLN A 64 -17.29 7.79 23.59
N LEU A 65 -16.20 8.57 23.47
CA LEU A 65 -15.94 9.71 24.34
C LEU A 65 -17.01 10.79 24.18
N GLU A 66 -17.40 11.12 22.95
CA GLU A 66 -18.45 12.11 22.67
C GLU A 66 -19.79 11.68 23.28
N LYS A 67 -20.22 10.43 23.04
CA LYS A 67 -21.44 9.86 23.63
C LYS A 67 -21.42 9.89 25.16
N THR A 68 -20.27 9.60 25.77
CA THR A 68 -20.13 9.59 27.24
C THR A 68 -20.23 11.01 27.80
N ILE A 69 -19.62 11.99 27.13
CA ILE A 69 -19.69 13.41 27.53
C ILE A 69 -21.14 13.93 27.43
N GLU A 70 -21.84 13.59 26.35
CA GLU A 70 -23.23 13.99 26.13
C GLU A 70 -24.15 13.41 27.21
N ASN A 71 -24.06 12.11 27.47
CA ASN A 71 -24.84 11.45 28.52
C ASN A 71 -24.56 12.05 29.91
N ASN A 72 -23.30 12.35 30.23
CA ASN A 72 -22.94 13.00 31.50
C ASN A 72 -23.55 14.42 31.62
N ARG A 73 -23.56 15.18 30.51
CA ARG A 73 -24.15 16.52 30.46
C ARG A 73 -25.67 16.45 30.65
N GLU A 74 -26.35 15.50 30.03
CA GLU A 74 -27.79 15.30 30.22
C GLU A 74 -28.14 14.92 31.65
N ASN A 75 -27.41 13.96 32.23
CA ASN A 75 -27.59 13.56 33.63
C ASN A 75 -27.36 14.71 34.62
N ARG A 76 -26.40 15.62 34.36
CA ARG A 76 -26.26 16.82 35.19
C ARG A 76 -27.45 17.77 35.05
N ARG A 77 -28.02 17.91 33.85
CA ARG A 77 -29.19 18.76 33.62
C ARG A 77 -30.44 18.22 34.32
N SER A 78 -30.63 16.90 34.38
CA SER A 78 -31.76 16.31 35.13
C SER A 78 -31.61 16.56 36.64
N ILE A 79 -30.42 16.33 37.20
CA ILE A 79 -30.15 16.57 38.63
C ILE A 79 -30.43 18.03 39.02
N VAL A 80 -29.99 18.99 38.21
CA VAL A 80 -30.24 20.43 38.47
C VAL A 80 -31.73 20.77 38.39
N LYS A 81 -32.49 20.12 37.51
CA LYS A 81 -33.95 20.32 37.45
C LYS A 81 -34.66 19.74 38.68
N GLU A 82 -34.23 18.57 39.16
CA GLU A 82 -34.79 17.95 40.36
C GLU A 82 -34.46 18.71 41.65
N THR A 83 -33.31 19.37 41.73
CA THR A 83 -32.91 20.15 42.92
C THR A 83 -33.52 21.55 42.99
N ASN A 84 -34.10 22.06 41.90
CA ASN A 84 -34.77 23.37 41.85
C ASN A 84 -36.32 23.27 41.91
N LEU A 85 -36.84 22.09 42.22
CA LEU A 85 -38.25 21.79 42.50
C LEU A 85 -38.44 21.55 44.00
#